data_AF-A0A7H4MAJ4-F1
#
_entry.id   AF-A0A7H4MAJ4-F1
#
_cell.length_a   1.000
_cell.length_b   1.000
_cell.length_c   1.000
_cell.angle_alpha   90.00
_cell.angle_beta   90.00
_cell.angle_gamma   90.00
#
_symmetry.space_group_name_H-M   'P 1'
#
loop_
_entity.id
_entity.type
_entity.pdbx_description
1 polymer ?
#
loop_
_entity_poly.entity_id
_entity_poly.type
_entity_poly.pdbx_seq_one_letter_code
_entity_poly.pdbx_strand_id
1 'polypeptide(L)'
;MLSVRHGVTNLRASPWQVDRLAVTLPVAERAREVMAFHGRWIREFQPHRLTLEHDSFVLENRRGRTSHEHFPALITGSRAFSEMQGEVWGVHLAWSGNHRLRAEVKTDGRRYLQAEALYLPGEMALAEGETLWTPYLYASYSANGLNGMSQQFHRYLRERIIRFPGNKPRPVHLNTWEGIYFDHDPDYIMRMADEAAALGVERFIIDDGWFKGRNDDWAALGDWYLDGEKIPLRPDAGYRSCEIAGDGIRYLGGAGND
;
A
#
# COMPACT_ATOMS: atom_id res chain seq x y z
N MET A 1 -1.69 -19.37 3.83
CA MET A 1 -2.34 -18.05 3.98
C MET A 1 -3.82 -18.28 4.15
N LEU A 2 -4.44 -17.61 5.12
CA LEU A 2 -5.89 -17.55 5.26
C LEU A 2 -6.38 -16.22 4.66
N SER A 3 -7.49 -16.24 3.92
CA SER A 3 -8.17 -15.05 3.39
C SER A 3 -9.62 -15.07 3.87
N VAL A 4 -10.06 -14.03 4.57
CA VAL A 4 -11.40 -13.96 5.17
C VAL A 4 -12.04 -12.61 4.87
N ARG A 5 -13.35 -12.59 4.63
CA ARG A 5 -14.19 -11.39 4.68
C ARG A 5 -15.59 -11.77 5.19
N HIS A 6 -16.32 -10.80 5.71
CA HIS A 6 -17.73 -10.97 6.10
C HIS A 6 -18.64 -10.18 5.18
N GLY A 7 -19.86 -10.68 5.01
CA GLY A 7 -20.95 -10.00 4.31
C GLY A 7 -22.16 -9.86 5.24
N VAL A 8 -22.80 -8.70 5.23
CA VAL A 8 -24.07 -8.45 5.92
C VAL A 8 -25.10 -7.96 4.92
N THR A 9 -26.23 -8.63 4.82
CA THR A 9 -27.32 -8.30 3.89
C THR A 9 -28.50 -7.76 4.68
N ASN A 10 -29.05 -6.62 4.28
CA ASN A 10 -30.31 -6.14 4.85
C ASN A 10 -31.48 -6.90 4.21
N LEU A 11 -32.27 -7.59 5.03
CA LEU A 11 -33.46 -8.36 4.58
C LEU A 11 -34.78 -7.63 4.86
N ARG A 12 -34.73 -6.35 5.24
CA ARG A 12 -35.90 -5.54 5.58
C ARG A 12 -36.03 -4.38 4.58
N ALA A 13 -37.28 -3.97 4.35
CA ALA A 13 -37.63 -2.85 3.46
C ALA A 13 -37.06 -1.50 3.93
N SER A 14 -36.90 -1.30 5.24
CA SER A 14 -36.32 -0.07 5.79
C SER A 14 -34.79 -0.06 5.63
N PRO A 15 -34.18 1.06 5.21
CA PRO A 15 -32.73 1.21 5.23
C PRO A 15 -32.14 0.87 6.59
N TRP A 16 -31.08 0.06 6.60
CA TRP A 16 -30.39 -0.34 7.82
C TRP A 16 -28.98 0.26 7.86
N GLN A 17 -28.68 1.00 8.92
CA GLN A 17 -27.39 1.66 9.10
C GLN A 17 -26.36 0.68 9.66
N VAL A 18 -25.20 0.59 9.00
CA VAL A 18 -24.04 -0.16 9.50
C VAL A 18 -23.01 0.80 10.05
N ASP A 19 -22.84 0.80 11.37
CA ASP A 19 -21.79 1.62 12.00
C ASP A 19 -20.41 0.94 11.93
N ARG A 20 -20.39 -0.39 12.10
CA ARG A 20 -19.17 -1.18 12.14
C ARG A 20 -19.41 -2.60 11.64
N LEU A 21 -18.46 -3.10 10.85
CA LEU A 21 -18.41 -4.49 10.41
C LEU A 21 -16.96 -4.96 10.38
N ALA A 22 -16.58 -5.81 11.33
CA ALA A 22 -15.20 -6.21 11.55
C ALA A 22 -14.99 -7.72 11.35
N VAL A 23 -13.83 -8.08 10.80
CA VAL A 23 -13.36 -9.47 10.77
C VAL A 23 -12.60 -9.75 12.05
N THR A 24 -12.96 -10.82 12.77
CA THR A 24 -12.34 -11.21 14.03
C THR A 24 -11.76 -12.62 13.92
N LEU A 25 -10.47 -12.76 14.23
CA LEU A 25 -9.76 -14.02 14.21
C LEU A 25 -9.23 -14.34 15.61
N PRO A 26 -9.60 -15.49 16.21
CA PRO A 26 -9.00 -15.91 17.47
C PRO A 26 -7.52 -16.22 17.25
N VAL A 27 -6.69 -15.87 18.22
CA VAL A 27 -5.27 -16.24 18.26
C VAL A 27 -4.98 -16.96 19.58
N ALA A 28 -3.86 -17.66 19.62
CA ALA A 28 -3.51 -18.42 20.80
C ALA A 28 -3.27 -17.53 22.03
N GLU A 29 -3.59 -18.03 23.22
CA GLU A 29 -3.38 -17.32 24.50
C GLU A 29 -1.91 -16.96 24.77
N ARG A 30 -0.98 -17.69 24.15
CA ARG A 30 0.47 -17.41 24.21
C ARG A 30 0.91 -16.23 23.34
N ALA A 31 0.04 -15.68 22.50
CA ALA A 31 0.28 -14.48 21.69
C ALA A 31 0.28 -13.22 22.58
N ARG A 32 1.33 -13.08 23.40
CA ARG A 32 1.44 -12.06 24.46
C ARG A 32 2.09 -10.77 24.01
N GLU A 33 2.78 -10.77 22.88
CA GLU A 33 3.40 -9.56 22.36
C GLU A 33 2.69 -9.11 21.10
N VAL A 34 2.57 -7.80 20.95
CA VAL A 34 1.99 -7.13 19.78
C VAL A 34 3.10 -6.35 19.12
N MET A 35 3.19 -6.46 17.80
CA MET A 35 4.06 -5.63 16.97
C MET A 35 3.22 -4.94 15.90
N ALA A 36 3.44 -3.64 15.81
CA ALA A 36 2.84 -2.74 14.85
C ALA A 36 3.94 -1.94 14.15
N PHE A 37 3.55 -1.22 13.10
CA PHE A 37 4.41 -0.28 12.41
C PHE A 37 3.81 1.11 12.51
N HIS A 38 4.63 2.05 12.97
CA HIS A 38 4.29 3.46 13.11
C HIS A 38 5.23 4.28 12.26
N GLY A 39 4.92 5.56 12.05
CA GLY A 39 5.83 6.43 11.34
C GLY A 39 5.26 7.80 11.13
N ARG A 40 5.94 8.52 10.25
CA ARG A 40 5.49 9.77 9.66
C ARG A 40 6.11 9.87 8.27
N TRP A 41 5.66 10.84 7.48
CA TRP A 41 6.37 11.21 6.25
C TRP A 41 7.87 11.32 6.55
N ILE A 42 8.71 10.78 5.66
CA ILE A 42 10.19 10.62 5.76
C ILE A 42 10.72 9.65 6.82
N ARG A 43 9.84 8.97 7.59
CA ARG A 43 10.19 7.97 8.61
C ARG A 43 9.11 6.90 8.75
N GLU A 44 8.74 6.26 7.65
CA GLU A 44 7.73 5.22 7.59
C GLU A 44 8.20 3.91 8.26
N PHE A 45 7.24 3.03 8.57
CA PHE A 45 7.47 1.64 8.99
C PHE A 45 8.44 1.41 10.16
N GLN A 46 8.44 2.31 11.14
CA GLN A 46 9.16 2.12 12.40
C GLN A 46 8.46 1.06 13.25
N PRO A 47 9.15 -0.04 13.61
CA PRO A 47 8.54 -1.09 14.40
C PRO A 47 8.27 -0.60 15.83
N HIS A 48 7.08 -0.88 16.32
CA HIS A 48 6.68 -0.64 17.70
C HIS A 48 6.17 -1.96 18.28
N ARG A 49 6.71 -2.33 19.45
CA ARG A 49 6.43 -3.61 20.07
C ARG A 49 6.15 -3.43 21.55
N LEU A 50 5.15 -4.15 22.03
CA LEU A 50 4.80 -4.16 23.45
C LEU A 50 4.24 -5.51 23.86
N THR A 51 4.24 -5.74 25.17
CA THR A 51 3.56 -6.89 25.78
C THR A 51 2.12 -6.50 26.09
N LEU A 52 1.16 -7.28 25.61
CA LEU A 52 -0.26 -7.12 25.87
C LEU A 52 -0.70 -8.19 26.87
N GLU A 53 -0.61 -7.91 28.17
CA GLU A 53 -1.05 -8.85 29.20
C GLU A 53 -2.58 -8.86 29.33
N HIS A 54 -3.22 -7.70 29.28
CA HIS A 54 -4.67 -7.50 29.38
C HIS A 54 -5.15 -6.40 28.41
N ASP A 55 -6.46 -6.21 28.33
CA ASP A 55 -7.13 -5.14 27.57
C ASP A 55 -6.87 -5.21 26.05
N SER A 56 -6.88 -4.05 25.39
CA SER A 56 -6.75 -3.96 23.94
C SER A 56 -5.68 -2.98 23.50
N PHE A 57 -4.91 -3.39 22.50
CA PHE A 57 -4.10 -2.51 21.67
C PHE A 57 -4.89 -2.17 20.41
N VAL A 58 -5.05 -0.89 20.12
CA VAL A 58 -5.86 -0.39 18.99
C VAL A 58 -5.04 0.57 18.15
N LEU A 59 -5.09 0.38 16.84
CA LEU A 59 -4.56 1.32 15.84
C LEU A 59 -5.71 1.79 14.96
N GLU A 60 -5.81 3.10 14.74
CA GLU A 60 -6.80 3.67 13.83
C GLU A 60 -6.13 4.62 12.85
N ASN A 61 -6.54 4.53 11.59
CA ASN A 61 -6.20 5.50 10.56
C ASN A 61 -7.48 6.19 10.08
N ARG A 62 -7.50 7.53 10.17
CA ARG A 62 -8.66 8.38 9.85
C ARG A 62 -8.34 9.46 8.81
N ARG A 63 -7.38 9.20 7.92
CA ARG A 63 -6.88 10.16 6.91
C ARG A 63 -7.62 10.11 5.57
N GLY A 64 -8.65 9.29 5.43
CA GLY A 64 -9.34 8.99 4.16
C GLY A 64 -8.56 8.08 3.21
N ARG A 65 -7.28 7.84 3.51
CA ARG A 65 -6.33 7.00 2.78
C ARG A 65 -5.38 6.30 3.75
N THR A 66 -4.68 5.25 3.34
CA THR A 66 -3.52 4.74 4.08
C THR A 66 -2.51 5.86 4.33
N SER A 67 -1.92 5.85 5.52
CA SER A 67 -1.04 6.91 6.00
C SER A 67 0.35 6.37 6.32
N HIS A 68 1.30 7.30 6.43
CA HIS A 68 2.65 7.02 6.93
C HIS A 68 2.64 6.63 8.41
N GLU A 69 1.53 6.89 9.12
CA GLU A 69 1.39 6.75 10.56
C GLU A 69 0.97 5.33 10.95
N HIS A 70 0.04 4.73 10.20
CA HIS A 70 -0.57 3.45 10.55
C HIS A 70 -0.75 2.57 9.31
N PHE A 71 0.15 1.61 9.16
CA PHE A 71 0.06 0.54 8.16
C PHE A 71 -1.07 -0.43 8.54
N PRO A 72 -1.94 -0.86 7.60
CA PRO A 72 -3.08 -1.76 7.87
C PRO A 72 -2.69 -3.22 8.17
N ALA A 73 -1.63 -3.45 8.96
CA ALA A 73 -1.24 -4.76 9.46
C ALA A 73 -0.91 -4.74 10.96
N LEU A 74 -1.19 -5.87 11.61
CA LEU A 74 -0.92 -6.09 13.04
C LEU A 74 -0.36 -7.49 13.23
N ILE A 75 0.66 -7.61 14.08
CA ILE A 75 1.31 -8.87 14.38
C ILE A 75 1.14 -9.14 15.88
N THR A 76 0.79 -10.37 16.22
CA THR A 76 0.88 -10.87 17.60
C THR A 76 1.78 -12.08 17.65
N GLY A 77 2.43 -12.33 18.77
CA GLY A 77 3.31 -13.48 18.87
C GLY A 77 3.67 -13.89 20.29
N SER A 78 4.35 -15.02 20.39
CA SER A 78 4.92 -15.51 21.64
C SER A 78 5.89 -14.48 22.23
N ARG A 79 6.10 -14.53 23.55
CA ARG A 79 7.12 -13.69 24.18
C ARG A 79 8.47 -13.83 23.47
N ALA A 80 9.16 -12.71 23.25
CA ALA A 80 10.44 -12.63 22.58
C ALA A 80 10.53 -13.32 21.20
N PHE A 81 9.42 -13.37 20.43
CA PHE A 81 9.50 -13.74 19.01
C PHE A 81 10.53 -12.85 18.28
N SER A 82 11.16 -13.35 17.23
CA SER A 82 12.12 -12.58 16.44
C SER A 82 11.97 -12.89 14.96
N GLU A 83 12.92 -12.44 14.16
CA GLU A 83 12.99 -12.83 12.76
C GLU A 83 13.08 -14.34 12.56
N MET A 84 13.76 -15.07 13.45
CA MET A 84 14.07 -16.49 13.25
C MET A 84 13.38 -17.45 14.22
N GLN A 85 12.70 -16.96 15.24
CA GLN A 85 12.10 -17.81 16.27
C GLN A 85 10.80 -17.25 16.83
N GLY A 86 10.07 -18.11 17.53
CA GLY A 86 8.81 -17.79 18.17
C GLY A 86 7.64 -17.92 17.21
N GLU A 87 6.46 -18.03 17.81
CA GLU A 87 5.22 -18.15 17.06
C GLU A 87 4.64 -16.77 16.81
N VAL A 88 4.22 -16.51 15.57
CA VAL A 88 3.62 -15.23 15.17
C VAL A 88 2.35 -15.45 14.36
N TRP A 89 1.38 -14.58 14.60
CA TRP A 89 0.13 -14.43 13.87
C TRP A 89 0.08 -13.01 13.32
N GLY A 90 0.17 -12.87 12.00
CA GLY A 90 0.10 -11.59 11.32
C GLY A 90 -1.20 -11.46 10.55
N VAL A 91 -1.82 -10.28 10.61
CA VAL A 91 -2.96 -9.91 9.78
C VAL A 91 -2.65 -8.68 8.95
N HIS A 92 -3.16 -8.62 7.72
CA HIS A 92 -3.10 -7.47 6.83
C HIS A 92 -4.49 -7.25 6.22
N LEU A 93 -5.09 -6.09 6.49
CA LEU A 93 -6.36 -5.68 5.91
C LEU A 93 -6.11 -5.13 4.50
N ALA A 94 -6.74 -5.73 3.50
CA ALA A 94 -6.65 -5.34 2.09
C ALA A 94 -7.48 -4.08 1.81
N TRP A 95 -7.09 -2.96 2.45
CA TRP A 95 -7.85 -1.73 2.45
C TRP A 95 -6.95 -0.51 2.44
N SER A 96 -7.27 0.45 1.58
CA SER A 96 -6.49 1.67 1.39
C SER A 96 -7.13 2.90 2.02
N GLY A 97 -8.25 2.76 2.73
CA GLY A 97 -8.99 3.87 3.36
C GLY A 97 -8.82 3.94 4.88
N ASN A 98 -9.80 4.55 5.53
CA ASN A 98 -9.88 4.56 6.99
C ASN A 98 -10.06 3.14 7.53
N HIS A 99 -9.32 2.79 8.57
CA HIS A 99 -9.34 1.45 9.13
C HIS A 99 -9.03 1.44 10.63
N ARG A 100 -9.45 0.37 11.30
CA ARG A 100 -9.01 0.02 12.66
C ARG A 100 -8.46 -1.38 12.68
N LEU A 101 -7.36 -1.55 13.42
CA LEU A 101 -6.82 -2.84 13.82
C LEU A 101 -6.84 -2.94 15.34
N ARG A 102 -7.08 -4.15 15.85
CA ARG A 102 -7.17 -4.40 17.29
C ARG A 102 -6.57 -5.75 17.64
N ALA A 103 -5.73 -5.79 18.65
CA ALA A 103 -5.40 -6.99 19.41
C ALA A 103 -6.05 -6.85 20.79
N GLU A 104 -6.76 -7.87 21.25
CA GLU A 104 -7.39 -7.84 22.58
C GLU A 104 -7.19 -9.16 23.33
N VAL A 105 -7.09 -9.02 24.66
CA VAL A 105 -7.16 -10.08 25.65
C VAL A 105 -8.49 -9.97 26.38
N LYS A 106 -9.32 -11.01 26.28
CA LYS A 106 -10.57 -11.11 27.04
C LYS A 106 -10.27 -11.44 28.50
N THR A 107 -11.22 -11.17 29.38
CA THR A 107 -11.12 -11.45 30.83
C THR A 107 -10.87 -12.94 31.14
N ASP A 108 -11.28 -13.84 30.25
CA ASP A 108 -11.03 -15.28 30.37
C ASP A 108 -9.71 -15.74 29.73
N GLY A 109 -8.83 -14.81 29.36
CA GLY A 109 -7.51 -15.08 28.79
C GLY A 109 -7.51 -15.31 27.28
N ARG A 110 -8.67 -15.51 26.64
CA ARG A 110 -8.74 -15.68 25.18
C ARG A 110 -8.28 -14.43 24.45
N ARG A 111 -7.61 -14.62 23.32
CA ARG A 111 -7.03 -13.53 22.52
C ARG A 111 -7.59 -13.51 21.12
N TYR A 112 -7.66 -12.33 20.52
CA TYR A 112 -8.05 -12.19 19.12
C TYR A 112 -7.41 -10.98 18.44
N LEU A 113 -7.35 -11.08 17.12
CA LEU A 113 -7.06 -10.00 16.21
C LEU A 113 -8.35 -9.59 15.50
N GLN A 114 -8.59 -8.29 15.36
CA GLN A 114 -9.74 -7.74 14.66
C GLN A 114 -9.29 -6.64 13.71
N ALA A 115 -9.95 -6.57 12.55
CA ALA A 115 -9.69 -5.56 11.53
C ALA A 115 -11.00 -5.13 10.85
N GLU A 116 -11.13 -3.84 10.54
CA GLU A 116 -12.29 -3.29 9.85
C GLU A 116 -11.95 -2.04 9.04
N ALA A 117 -12.74 -1.79 8.00
CA ALA A 117 -12.86 -0.45 7.43
C ALA A 117 -13.67 0.44 8.39
N LEU A 118 -13.29 1.71 8.50
CA LEU A 118 -14.04 2.69 9.26
C LEU A 118 -14.85 3.55 8.30
N TYR A 119 -16.16 3.59 8.54
CA TYR A 119 -17.10 4.40 7.79
C TYR A 119 -17.39 5.70 8.53
N LEU A 120 -17.70 6.76 7.78
CA LEU A 120 -18.27 7.99 8.31
C LEU A 120 -19.73 7.76 8.74
N PRO A 121 -20.27 8.57 9.65
CA PRO A 121 -21.67 8.47 10.04
C PRO A 121 -22.60 8.55 8.82
N GLY A 122 -23.52 7.59 8.70
CA GLY A 122 -24.47 7.53 7.59
C GLY A 122 -23.92 7.02 6.26
N GLU A 123 -22.61 6.73 6.15
CA GLU A 123 -21.98 6.35 4.88
C GLU A 123 -22.46 4.98 4.37
N MET A 124 -22.72 4.04 5.28
CA MET A 124 -23.19 2.70 4.95
C MET A 124 -24.63 2.48 5.42
N ALA A 125 -25.60 2.91 4.60
CA ALA A 125 -27.02 2.63 4.77
C ALA A 125 -27.47 1.62 3.70
N LEU A 126 -27.80 0.39 4.11
CA LEU A 126 -28.17 -0.68 3.19
C LEU A 126 -29.67 -0.68 2.91
N ALA A 127 -30.04 -0.59 1.63
CA ALA A 127 -31.41 -0.85 1.18
C ALA A 127 -31.75 -2.36 1.28
N GLU A 128 -33.02 -2.70 1.09
CA GLU A 128 -33.46 -4.10 1.08
C GLU A 128 -32.71 -4.91 0.01
N GLY A 129 -32.11 -6.03 0.41
CA GLY A 129 -31.32 -6.91 -0.44
C GLY A 129 -29.86 -6.48 -0.64
N GLU A 130 -29.47 -5.26 -0.24
CA GLU A 130 -28.08 -4.82 -0.37
C GLU A 130 -27.17 -5.52 0.64
N THR A 131 -25.93 -5.78 0.22
CA THR A 131 -24.92 -6.45 1.05
C THR A 131 -23.68 -5.60 1.17
N LEU A 132 -23.30 -5.27 2.41
CA LEU A 132 -21.98 -4.72 2.71
C LEU A 132 -20.98 -5.85 2.93
N TRP A 133 -19.86 -5.78 2.23
CA TRP A 133 -18.73 -6.68 2.42
C TRP A 133 -17.58 -5.97 3.11
N THR A 134 -16.97 -6.62 4.09
CA THR A 134 -15.68 -6.14 4.62
C THR A 134 -14.60 -6.24 3.54
N PRO A 135 -13.52 -5.44 3.64
CA PRO A 135 -12.29 -5.74 2.92
C PRO A 135 -11.79 -7.14 3.30
N TYR A 136 -10.98 -7.74 2.43
CA TYR A 136 -10.32 -9.00 2.77
C TYR A 136 -9.31 -8.80 3.90
N LEU A 137 -9.37 -9.65 4.92
CA LEU A 137 -8.34 -9.81 5.92
C LEU A 137 -7.48 -11.01 5.55
N TYR A 138 -6.21 -10.76 5.23
CA TYR A 138 -5.23 -11.81 5.02
C TYR A 138 -4.53 -12.14 6.33
N ALA A 139 -4.47 -13.41 6.68
CA ALA A 139 -3.85 -13.88 7.91
C ALA A 139 -2.80 -14.96 7.64
N SER A 140 -1.69 -14.88 8.39
CA SER A 140 -0.60 -15.85 8.35
C SER A 140 -0.24 -16.27 9.77
N TYR A 141 0.15 -17.53 9.91
CA TYR A 141 0.76 -18.09 11.11
C TYR A 141 2.15 -18.60 10.74
N SER A 142 3.14 -18.38 11.61
CA SER A 142 4.48 -18.94 11.49
C SER A 142 4.94 -19.42 12.85
N ALA A 143 5.47 -20.65 12.90
CA ALA A 143 6.15 -21.18 14.08
C ALA A 143 7.65 -20.79 14.16
N ASN A 144 8.16 -20.15 13.10
CA ASN A 144 9.58 -19.90 12.88
C ASN A 144 9.90 -18.40 12.79
N GLY A 145 9.19 -17.60 13.58
CA GLY A 145 9.38 -16.15 13.63
C GLY A 145 8.82 -15.39 12.42
N LEU A 146 9.19 -14.10 12.37
CA LEU A 146 8.72 -13.14 11.38
C LEU A 146 9.17 -13.47 9.96
N ASN A 147 10.37 -14.03 9.75
CA ASN A 147 10.83 -14.41 8.41
C ASN A 147 9.87 -15.40 7.75
N GLY A 148 9.46 -16.43 8.49
CA GLY A 148 8.51 -17.42 7.99
C GLY A 148 7.15 -16.79 7.65
N MET A 149 6.71 -15.81 8.41
CA MET A 149 5.46 -15.07 8.16
C MET A 149 5.58 -14.15 6.94
N SER A 150 6.63 -13.34 6.86
CA SER A 150 6.90 -12.43 5.75
C SER A 150 7.01 -13.16 4.42
N GLN A 151 7.72 -14.29 4.38
CA GLN A 151 7.81 -15.13 3.18
C GLN A 151 6.45 -15.68 2.74
N GLN A 152 5.58 -16.05 3.69
CA GLN A 152 4.22 -16.45 3.36
C GLN A 152 3.45 -15.29 2.71
N PHE A 153 3.49 -14.08 3.28
CA PHE A 153 2.84 -12.89 2.73
C PHE A 153 3.35 -12.56 1.32
N HIS A 154 4.67 -12.52 1.14
CA HIS A 154 5.28 -12.25 -0.15
C HIS A 154 4.88 -13.29 -1.21
N ARG A 155 4.93 -14.58 -0.86
CA ARG A 155 4.53 -15.66 -1.78
C ARG A 155 3.08 -15.54 -2.21
N TYR A 156 2.16 -15.39 -1.25
CA TYR A 156 0.73 -15.26 -1.56
C TYR A 156 0.44 -14.02 -2.41
N LEU A 157 1.07 -12.88 -2.10
CA LEU A 157 0.92 -11.66 -2.88
C LEU A 157 1.35 -11.87 -4.34
N ARG A 158 2.51 -12.49 -4.57
CA ARG A 158 3.04 -12.78 -5.91
C ARG A 158 2.25 -13.84 -6.68
N GLU A 159 1.68 -14.83 -5.99
CA GLU A 159 0.98 -15.94 -6.63
C GLU A 159 -0.52 -15.68 -6.84
N ARG A 160 -1.15 -14.87 -5.99
CA ARG A 160 -2.61 -14.75 -5.93
C ARG A 160 -3.15 -13.34 -6.16
N ILE A 161 -2.41 -12.31 -5.80
CA ILE A 161 -2.92 -10.93 -5.80
C ILE A 161 -2.35 -10.14 -6.99
N ILE A 162 -1.03 -10.11 -7.12
CA ILE A 162 -0.37 -9.35 -8.17
C ILE A 162 -0.06 -10.28 -9.34
N ARG A 163 -0.38 -9.83 -10.55
CA ARG A 163 0.07 -10.47 -11.79
C ARG A 163 1.09 -9.57 -12.45
N PHE A 164 2.34 -10.03 -12.50
CA PHE A 164 3.38 -9.31 -13.23
C PHE A 164 3.34 -9.68 -14.71
N PRO A 165 3.32 -8.70 -15.63
CA PRO A 165 3.46 -8.98 -17.05
C PRO A 165 4.88 -9.49 -17.32
N GLY A 166 5.01 -10.80 -17.47
CA GLY A 166 6.29 -11.50 -17.59
C GLY A 166 7.04 -11.64 -16.25
N ASN A 167 7.83 -12.69 -16.12
CA ASN A 167 8.72 -12.89 -14.97
C ASN A 167 10.07 -12.17 -15.21
N LYS A 168 10.03 -10.89 -15.57
CA LYS A 168 11.21 -10.07 -15.85
C LYS A 168 11.56 -9.21 -14.63
N PRO A 169 12.86 -8.98 -14.35
CA PRO A 169 13.28 -7.97 -13.37
C PRO A 169 12.63 -6.62 -13.63
N ARG A 170 12.43 -5.82 -12.56
CA ARG A 170 11.97 -4.44 -12.71
C ARG A 170 13.14 -3.59 -13.20
N PRO A 171 12.92 -2.69 -14.17
CA PRO A 171 14.01 -1.90 -14.73
C PRO A 171 14.58 -0.95 -13.69
N VAL A 172 15.91 -0.83 -13.70
CA VAL A 172 16.61 0.28 -13.06
C VAL A 172 16.14 1.57 -13.73
N HIS A 173 15.68 2.53 -12.93
CA HIS A 173 15.12 3.78 -13.45
C HIS A 173 15.78 5.01 -12.85
N LEU A 174 15.77 6.09 -13.61
CA LEU A 174 16.05 7.44 -13.15
C LEU A 174 14.74 8.23 -13.15
N ASN A 175 14.50 8.97 -12.07
CA ASN A 175 13.35 9.85 -11.91
C ASN A 175 13.86 11.30 -11.75
N THR A 176 13.22 12.24 -12.44
CA THR A 176 13.68 13.64 -12.50
C THR A 176 13.38 14.47 -11.25
N TRP A 177 12.52 14.02 -10.33
CA TRP A 177 11.96 14.84 -9.25
C TRP A 177 13.01 15.62 -8.46
N GLU A 178 13.93 14.95 -7.77
CA GLU A 178 14.97 15.66 -6.99
C GLU A 178 16.08 16.27 -7.84
N GLY A 179 16.14 15.93 -9.13
CA GLY A 179 17.15 16.44 -10.06
C GLY A 179 16.83 17.84 -10.60
N ILE A 180 15.53 18.13 -10.83
CA ILE A 180 15.09 19.41 -11.42
C ILE A 180 13.85 20.02 -10.74
N TYR A 181 13.12 19.26 -9.93
CA TYR A 181 11.80 19.64 -9.42
C TYR A 181 10.92 20.18 -10.56
N PHE A 182 10.51 21.44 -10.51
CA PHE A 182 9.66 22.06 -11.52
C PHE A 182 10.43 22.78 -12.64
N ASP A 183 11.76 22.92 -12.55
CA ASP A 183 12.59 23.65 -13.53
C ASP A 183 12.88 22.79 -14.78
N HIS A 184 11.84 22.60 -15.59
CA HIS A 184 11.89 21.75 -16.78
C HIS A 184 12.48 22.50 -17.97
N ASP A 185 13.79 22.34 -18.16
CA ASP A 185 14.49 22.70 -19.39
C ASP A 185 14.57 21.47 -20.34
N PRO A 186 13.95 21.52 -21.54
CA PRO A 186 13.92 20.37 -22.45
C PRO A 186 15.31 19.86 -22.84
N ASP A 187 16.28 20.76 -23.05
CA ASP A 187 17.63 20.38 -23.47
C ASP A 187 18.39 19.70 -22.32
N TYR A 188 18.23 20.17 -21.09
CA TYR A 188 18.77 19.54 -19.89
C TYR A 188 18.17 18.16 -19.65
N ILE A 189 16.85 18.02 -19.76
CA ILE A 189 16.16 16.73 -19.63
C ILE A 189 16.67 15.74 -20.67
N MET A 190 16.86 16.17 -21.92
CA MET A 190 17.43 15.32 -22.96
C MET A 190 18.87 14.89 -22.66
N ARG A 191 19.73 15.81 -22.20
CA ARG A 191 21.09 15.44 -21.78
C ARG A 191 21.09 14.44 -20.63
N MET A 192 20.21 14.63 -19.64
CA MET A 192 20.06 13.69 -18.52
C MET A 192 19.62 12.31 -18.99
N ALA A 193 18.73 12.23 -19.98
CA ALA A 193 18.30 10.96 -20.57
C ALA A 193 19.45 10.26 -21.32
N ASP A 194 20.24 11.01 -22.11
CA ASP A 194 21.40 10.47 -22.83
C ASP A 194 22.48 9.95 -21.86
N GLU A 195 22.78 10.70 -20.80
CA GLU A 195 23.71 10.27 -19.75
C GLU A 195 23.20 9.07 -18.97
N ALA A 196 21.91 9.03 -18.62
CA ALA A 196 21.29 7.89 -17.96
C ALA A 196 21.38 6.62 -18.84
N ALA A 197 21.10 6.75 -20.14
CA ALA A 197 21.23 5.65 -21.09
C ALA A 197 22.68 5.15 -21.19
N ALA A 198 23.66 6.06 -21.24
CA ALA A 198 25.09 5.71 -21.24
C ALA A 198 25.53 4.97 -19.98
N LEU A 199 24.89 5.22 -18.83
CA LEU A 199 25.09 4.50 -17.56
C LEU A 199 24.36 3.15 -17.49
N GLY A 200 23.53 2.82 -18.48
CA GLY A 200 22.73 1.59 -18.52
C GLY A 200 21.40 1.67 -17.76
N VAL A 201 20.88 2.86 -17.51
CA VAL A 201 19.51 3.04 -16.97
C VAL A 201 18.49 2.54 -17.99
N GLU A 202 17.57 1.69 -17.54
CA GLU A 202 16.61 0.98 -18.42
C GLU A 202 15.28 1.74 -18.58
N ARG A 203 15.03 2.76 -17.73
CA ARG A 203 13.83 3.60 -17.78
C ARG A 203 14.10 5.01 -17.29
N PHE A 204 13.66 6.00 -18.06
CA PHE A 204 13.68 7.40 -17.67
C PHE A 204 12.26 7.88 -17.35
N ILE A 205 12.06 8.51 -16.20
CA ILE A 205 10.75 8.96 -15.69
C ILE A 205 10.79 10.48 -15.51
N ILE A 206 9.89 11.16 -16.21
CA ILE A 206 9.59 12.57 -15.94
C ILE A 206 8.52 12.66 -14.86
N ASP A 207 8.89 13.27 -13.74
CA ASP A 207 8.04 13.47 -12.56
C ASP A 207 7.19 14.77 -12.65
N ASP A 208 6.67 15.26 -11.54
CA ASP A 208 5.76 16.42 -11.47
C ASP A 208 6.33 17.67 -12.17
N GLY A 209 5.47 18.40 -12.89
CA GLY A 209 5.84 19.59 -13.66
C GLY A 209 5.62 19.51 -15.18
N TRP A 210 5.34 18.31 -15.71
CA TRP A 210 5.20 18.05 -17.16
C TRP A 210 3.91 18.60 -17.81
N PHE A 211 2.92 18.98 -17.02
CA PHE A 211 1.62 19.42 -17.51
C PHE A 211 1.44 20.94 -17.41
N LYS A 212 0.54 21.47 -18.24
CA LYS A 212 0.38 22.92 -18.44
C LYS A 212 0.13 23.66 -17.13
N GLY A 213 0.92 24.71 -16.90
CA GLY A 213 0.78 25.57 -15.73
C GLY A 213 1.35 24.99 -14.44
N ARG A 214 1.93 23.77 -14.45
CA ARG A 214 2.56 23.15 -13.28
C ARG A 214 4.01 23.62 -13.10
N ASN A 215 4.18 24.88 -12.76
CA ASN A 215 5.51 25.49 -12.51
C ASN A 215 5.94 25.39 -11.04
N ASP A 216 5.01 25.04 -10.17
CA ASP A 216 5.19 24.84 -8.73
C ASP A 216 4.09 23.90 -8.22
N ASP A 217 4.08 23.65 -6.90
CA ASP A 217 3.08 22.81 -6.26
C ASP A 217 1.75 23.51 -5.93
N TRP A 218 1.59 24.80 -6.28
CA TRP A 218 0.43 25.63 -5.94
C TRP A 218 -0.70 25.62 -6.99
N ALA A 219 -0.47 25.08 -8.19
CA ALA A 219 -1.43 25.14 -9.30
C ALA A 219 -1.51 23.87 -10.18
N ALA A 220 -2.47 23.86 -11.10
CA ALA A 220 -2.64 22.93 -12.23
C ALA A 220 -3.05 21.46 -11.93
N LEU A 221 -3.09 21.00 -10.68
CA LEU A 221 -3.62 19.65 -10.37
C LEU A 221 -5.06 19.50 -10.87
N GLY A 222 -5.27 18.60 -11.82
CA GLY A 222 -6.54 18.39 -12.52
C GLY A 222 -6.47 18.67 -14.03
N ASP A 223 -5.50 19.47 -14.48
CA ASP A 223 -5.31 19.87 -15.88
C ASP A 223 -4.21 19.05 -16.55
N TRP A 224 -4.50 17.76 -16.81
CA TRP A 224 -3.54 16.77 -17.32
C TRP A 224 -3.23 16.88 -18.82
N TYR A 225 -2.89 18.09 -19.28
CA TYR A 225 -2.49 18.38 -20.65
C TYR A 225 -0.98 18.57 -20.71
N LEU A 226 -0.34 17.95 -21.71
CA LEU A 226 1.09 18.09 -21.93
C LEU A 226 1.50 19.56 -22.10
N ASP A 227 2.55 19.96 -21.39
CA ASP A 227 3.24 21.22 -21.63
C ASP A 227 4.35 21.01 -22.68
N GLY A 228 4.06 21.38 -23.92
CA GLY A 228 4.99 21.22 -25.04
C GLY A 228 6.21 22.15 -24.97
N GLU A 229 6.20 23.17 -24.12
CA GLU A 229 7.37 24.04 -23.89
C GLU A 229 8.37 23.38 -22.93
N LYS A 230 7.89 22.54 -22.01
CA LYS A 230 8.71 21.86 -21.00
C LYS A 230 9.17 20.48 -21.40
N ILE A 231 8.35 19.77 -22.18
CA ILE A 231 8.59 18.37 -22.50
C ILE A 231 9.13 18.25 -23.92
N PRO A 232 10.34 17.70 -24.10
CA PRO A 232 10.89 17.48 -25.44
C PRO A 232 10.03 16.44 -26.18
N LEU A 233 9.54 16.80 -27.36
CA LEU A 233 8.92 15.85 -28.30
C LEU A 233 9.95 15.51 -29.36
N ARG A 234 10.61 14.34 -29.28
CA ARG A 234 11.43 13.81 -30.39
C ARG A 234 10.67 12.71 -31.14
N PRO A 235 10.21 12.97 -32.38
CA PRO A 235 9.60 11.95 -33.25
C PRO A 235 10.56 10.80 -33.67
N ASP A 236 11.87 11.02 -33.60
CA ASP A 236 12.88 10.30 -34.38
C ASP A 236 14.00 9.65 -33.54
N ALA A 237 13.93 9.76 -32.21
CA ALA A 237 14.99 9.28 -31.31
C ALA A 237 14.75 7.85 -30.77
N GLY A 238 14.33 6.86 -31.56
CA GLY A 238 14.33 5.44 -31.15
C GLY A 238 13.48 5.03 -29.93
N TYR A 239 12.90 5.98 -29.18
CA TYR A 239 11.98 5.78 -28.08
C TYR A 239 10.59 5.52 -28.68
N ARG A 240 10.20 4.26 -28.76
CA ARG A 240 9.01 3.82 -29.52
C ARG A 240 7.66 4.29 -28.95
N SER A 241 7.63 4.85 -27.74
CA SER A 241 6.42 5.46 -27.19
C SER A 241 6.74 6.35 -25.99
N CYS A 242 6.18 7.56 -26.02
CA CYS A 242 5.92 8.38 -24.84
C CYS A 242 4.63 7.82 -24.22
N GLU A 243 4.75 6.97 -23.20
CA GLU A 243 3.56 6.52 -22.46
C GLU A 243 3.34 7.48 -21.29
N ILE A 244 2.21 8.19 -21.33
CA ILE A 244 1.64 8.84 -20.16
C ILE A 244 1.16 7.72 -19.24
N ALA A 245 1.95 7.37 -18.24
CA ALA A 245 1.45 6.62 -17.09
C ALA A 245 0.76 7.62 -16.15
N GLY A 246 -0.19 7.17 -15.33
CA GLY A 246 -0.95 8.04 -14.42
C GLY A 246 -0.13 8.92 -13.46
N ASP A 247 1.19 8.70 -13.40
CA ASP A 247 2.16 9.41 -12.55
C ASP A 247 3.33 10.05 -13.35
N GLY A 248 3.25 10.18 -14.69
CA GLY A 248 4.30 10.83 -15.49
C GLY A 248 4.55 10.25 -16.89
N ILE A 249 5.57 10.79 -17.59
CA ILE A 249 5.98 10.37 -18.94
C ILE A 249 7.15 9.38 -18.85
N ARG A 250 7.04 8.26 -19.57
CA ARG A 250 8.11 7.26 -19.69
C ARG A 250 8.79 7.32 -21.05
N TYR A 251 10.12 7.31 -21.03
CA TYR A 251 10.93 6.94 -22.19
C TYR A 251 11.48 5.52 -21.96
N LEU A 252 11.07 4.58 -22.81
CA LEU A 252 11.59 3.21 -22.80
C LEU A 252 12.72 3.10 -23.80
N GLY A 253 13.95 2.95 -23.32
CA GLY A 253 15.09 2.60 -24.15
C GLY A 253 14.89 1.21 -24.75
N GLY A 254 14.98 1.10 -26.06
CA GLY A 254 15.15 -0.20 -26.70
C GLY A 254 16.52 -0.74 -26.31
N ALA A 255 16.55 -1.87 -25.60
CA ALA A 255 17.74 -2.71 -25.59
C ALA A 255 18.06 -3.01 -27.06
N GLY A 256 19.21 -2.54 -27.53
CA GLY A 256 19.73 -2.96 -28.82
C GLY A 256 19.83 -4.48 -28.80
N ASN A 257 19.25 -5.11 -29.81
CA ASN A 257 19.64 -6.45 -30.25
C ASN A 257 19.85 -6.33 -31.75
N ASP A 258 20.99 -6.86 -32.20
CA ASP A 258 21.21 -7.60 -33.45
C ASP A 258 20.10 -7.55 -34.51
#